data_AF-A0A197JB01-F1
#
_entry.id   AF-A0A197JB01-F1
#
_cell.length_a   1.000
_cell.length_b   1.000
_cell.length_c   1.000
_cell.angle_alpha   90.00
_cell.angle_beta   90.00
_cell.angle_gamma   90.00
#
_symmetry.space_group_name_H-M   'P 1'
#
loop_
_entity.id
_entity.type
_entity.pdbx_description
1 polymer ?
#
loop_
_entity_poly.entity_id
_entity_poly.type
_entity_poly.pdbx_seq_one_letter_code
_entity_poly.pdbx_strand_id
1 'polypeptide(L)'
;MRPLLNEVRRARSPKLQKTLWTRFKQLYSSSSSLINYIQKNWFNKEGRLEKWAFFHREDEQVVTTNNWIESWHARLKADHLDGDRNLRVDRLVFLLQDRVDREFRFAYLKTKRGFQPIPRWKEDEERKRKADKVSFDEAQRKINYNKDQPCHDGRLRVWLVHP
;
A
#
# COMPACT_ATOMS: atom_id res chain seq x y z
N MET A 1 -10.95 -24.76 -2.43
CA MET A 1 -11.39 -23.66 -3.32
C MET A 1 -10.42 -22.47 -3.27
N ARG A 2 -10.14 -21.92 -2.08
CA ARG A 2 -9.20 -20.79 -1.88
C ARG A 2 -7.76 -21.02 -2.40
N PRO A 3 -7.13 -22.20 -2.27
CA PRO A 3 -5.76 -22.43 -2.77
C PRO A 3 -5.66 -22.27 -4.29
N LEU A 4 -6.61 -22.83 -5.03
CA LEU A 4 -6.62 -22.76 -6.49
C LEU A 4 -6.91 -21.34 -7.01
N LEU A 5 -7.75 -20.58 -6.32
CA LEU A 5 -7.94 -19.15 -6.61
C LEU A 5 -6.67 -18.33 -6.35
N ASN A 6 -5.90 -18.68 -5.30
CA ASN A 6 -4.61 -18.06 -5.05
C ASN A 6 -3.59 -18.40 -6.15
N GLU A 7 -3.62 -19.62 -6.69
CA GLU A 7 -2.79 -20.00 -7.84
C GLU A 7 -3.18 -19.22 -9.11
N VAL A 8 -4.48 -19.07 -9.38
CA VAL A 8 -4.98 -18.21 -10.47
C VAL A 8 -4.49 -16.76 -10.30
N ARG A 9 -4.56 -16.21 -9.09
CA ARG A 9 -4.07 -14.87 -8.76
C ARG A 9 -2.57 -14.72 -8.98
N ARG A 10 -1.78 -15.71 -8.55
CA ARG A 10 -0.30 -15.65 -8.56
C ARG A 10 0.33 -16.00 -9.91
N ALA A 11 -0.43 -16.59 -10.83
CA ALA A 11 0.10 -16.99 -12.13
C ALA A 11 0.64 -15.76 -12.90
N ARG A 12 1.92 -15.83 -13.28
CA ARG A 12 2.63 -14.72 -13.95
C ARG A 12 2.34 -14.61 -15.45
N SER A 13 1.70 -15.62 -16.04
CA SER A 13 1.36 -15.65 -17.46
C SER A 13 -0.16 -15.67 -17.67
N PRO A 14 -0.71 -14.83 -18.57
CA PRO A 14 -2.12 -14.85 -18.95
C PRO A 14 -2.61 -16.22 -19.42
N LYS A 15 -1.76 -16.97 -20.15
CA LYS A 15 -2.07 -18.33 -20.61
C LYS A 15 -2.26 -19.28 -19.43
N LEU A 16 -1.35 -19.22 -18.44
CA LEU A 16 -1.42 -20.03 -17.24
C LEU A 16 -2.65 -19.70 -16.38
N GLN A 17 -2.99 -18.40 -16.25
CA GLN A 17 -4.21 -17.95 -15.55
C GLN A 17 -5.48 -18.54 -16.17
N LYS A 18 -5.59 -18.51 -17.51
CA LYS A 18 -6.75 -19.07 -18.24
C LYS A 18 -6.86 -20.60 -18.06
N THR A 19 -5.73 -21.31 -18.06
CA THR A 19 -5.71 -22.76 -17.81
C THR A 19 -6.15 -23.10 -16.39
N LEU A 20 -5.61 -22.40 -15.38
CA LEU A 20 -5.98 -22.59 -13.98
C LEU A 20 -7.45 -22.23 -13.72
N TRP A 21 -7.97 -21.18 -14.37
CA TRP A 21 -9.39 -20.82 -14.29
C TRP A 21 -10.29 -21.89 -14.91
N THR A 22 -9.91 -22.46 -16.05
CA THR A 22 -10.64 -23.57 -16.67
C THR A 22 -10.66 -24.80 -15.75
N ARG A 23 -9.51 -25.14 -15.15
CA ARG A 23 -9.40 -26.20 -14.15
C ARG A 23 -10.28 -25.92 -12.92
N PHE A 24 -10.33 -24.68 -12.44
CA PHE A 24 -11.20 -24.28 -11.33
C PHE A 24 -12.68 -24.56 -11.64
N LYS A 25 -13.14 -24.16 -12.82
CA LYS A 25 -14.53 -24.39 -13.24
C LYS A 25 -14.88 -25.88 -13.34
N GLN A 26 -13.95 -26.70 -13.79
CA GLN A 26 -14.14 -28.15 -13.87
C GLN A 26 -14.22 -28.80 -12.48
N LEU A 27 -13.31 -28.44 -11.58
CA LEU A 27 -13.25 -28.99 -10.21
C LEU A 27 -14.43 -28.55 -9.33
N TYR A 28 -14.95 -27.34 -9.55
CA TYR A 28 -16.03 -26.77 -8.76
C TYR A 28 -17.32 -26.59 -9.57
N SER A 29 -17.55 -27.47 -10.56
CA SER A 29 -18.73 -27.43 -11.44
C SER A 29 -20.06 -27.47 -10.68
N SER A 30 -20.09 -28.13 -9.53
CA SER A 30 -21.23 -28.16 -8.59
C SER A 30 -21.57 -26.80 -7.97
N SER A 31 -20.62 -25.85 -7.95
CA SER A 31 -20.78 -24.51 -7.38
C SER A 31 -21.00 -23.45 -8.49
N SER A 32 -21.93 -23.72 -9.40
CA SER A 32 -22.19 -22.91 -10.59
C SER A 32 -22.58 -21.46 -10.28
N SER A 33 -23.33 -21.21 -9.20
CA SER A 33 -23.73 -19.88 -8.75
C SER A 33 -22.53 -18.98 -8.41
N LEU A 34 -21.55 -19.53 -7.70
CA LEU A 34 -20.31 -18.83 -7.35
C LEU A 34 -19.44 -18.56 -8.59
N ILE A 35 -19.30 -19.55 -9.47
CA ILE A 35 -18.55 -19.40 -10.72
C ILE A 35 -19.18 -18.29 -11.58
N ASN A 36 -20.50 -18.30 -11.71
CA ASN A 36 -21.25 -17.27 -12.44
C ASN A 36 -21.09 -15.89 -11.81
N TYR A 37 -21.14 -15.78 -10.49
CA TYR A 37 -20.89 -14.54 -9.78
C TYR A 37 -19.49 -13.99 -10.08
N ILE A 38 -18.45 -14.85 -10.01
CA ILE A 38 -17.08 -14.45 -10.26
C ILE A 38 -16.90 -14.01 -11.73
N GLN A 39 -17.41 -14.79 -12.67
CA GLN A 39 -17.37 -14.44 -14.08
C GLN A 39 -18.09 -13.14 -14.38
N LYS A 40 -19.33 -12.96 -13.91
CA LYS A 40 -20.13 -11.77 -14.19
C LYS A 40 -19.49 -10.50 -13.64
N ASN A 41 -19.01 -10.53 -12.40
CA ASN A 41 -18.53 -9.33 -11.71
C ASN A 41 -17.07 -9.03 -12.01
N TRP A 42 -16.23 -10.06 -12.16
CA TRP A 42 -14.78 -9.90 -12.17
C TRP A 42 -14.15 -10.28 -13.51
N PHE A 43 -14.64 -11.31 -14.22
CA PHE A 43 -14.00 -11.85 -15.44
C PHE A 43 -14.81 -11.72 -16.74
N ASN A 44 -15.85 -10.89 -16.77
CA ASN A 44 -16.81 -10.80 -17.88
C ASN A 44 -16.26 -10.15 -19.16
N LYS A 45 -15.10 -9.52 -19.09
CA LYS A 45 -14.46 -8.81 -20.21
C LYS A 45 -13.06 -9.38 -20.42
N GLU A 46 -12.65 -9.41 -21.68
CA GLU A 46 -11.30 -9.83 -22.04
C GLU A 46 -10.25 -8.97 -21.32
N GLY A 47 -9.18 -9.61 -20.83
CA GLY A 47 -8.14 -8.96 -20.04
C GLY A 47 -8.49 -8.59 -18.59
N ARG A 48 -9.76 -8.72 -18.13
CA ARG A 48 -10.09 -8.44 -16.73
C ARG A 48 -9.55 -9.47 -15.74
N LEU A 49 -9.47 -10.74 -16.13
CA LEU A 49 -8.81 -11.78 -15.31
C LEU A 49 -7.35 -11.40 -15.03
N GLU A 50 -6.65 -10.96 -16.07
CA GLU A 50 -5.24 -10.55 -16.00
C GLU A 50 -5.06 -9.31 -15.12
N LYS A 51 -5.91 -8.30 -15.31
CA LYS A 51 -5.92 -7.08 -14.47
C LYS A 51 -6.30 -7.36 -13.02
N TRP A 52 -7.25 -8.25 -12.78
CA TRP A 52 -7.66 -8.67 -11.43
C TRP A 52 -6.51 -9.39 -10.73
N ALA A 53 -5.87 -10.34 -11.41
CA ALA A 53 -4.71 -11.05 -10.88
C ALA A 53 -3.51 -10.11 -10.65
N PHE A 54 -3.28 -9.14 -11.55
CA PHE A 54 -2.30 -8.06 -11.38
C PHE A 54 -2.59 -7.22 -10.13
N PHE A 55 -3.77 -6.62 -10.03
CA PHE A 55 -4.15 -5.75 -8.91
C PHE A 55 -4.03 -6.43 -7.53
N HIS A 56 -4.30 -7.73 -7.46
CA HIS A 56 -4.24 -8.48 -6.22
C HIS A 56 -2.89 -9.16 -5.96
N ARG A 57 -1.86 -9.01 -6.81
CA ARG A 57 -0.51 -9.51 -6.52
C ARG A 57 0.15 -8.60 -5.47
N GLU A 58 0.60 -9.19 -4.36
CA GLU A 58 1.26 -8.46 -3.26
C GLU A 58 2.51 -7.70 -3.74
N ASP A 59 3.20 -8.24 -4.75
CA ASP A 59 4.38 -7.63 -5.38
C ASP A 59 4.08 -6.27 -6.06
N GLU A 60 2.82 -6.01 -6.44
CA GLU A 60 2.38 -4.81 -7.16
C GLU A 60 1.47 -3.91 -6.30
N GLN A 61 1.06 -4.39 -5.12
CA GLN A 61 0.37 -3.56 -4.15
C GLN A 61 1.38 -2.73 -3.36
N VAL A 62 1.79 -1.59 -3.94
CA VAL A 62 2.56 -0.54 -3.25
C VAL A 62 1.89 -0.13 -1.93
N VAL A 63 0.57 -0.29 -1.85
CA VAL A 63 -0.23 0.01 -0.67
C VAL A 63 -0.92 -1.26 -0.21
N THR A 64 -0.27 -2.05 0.64
CA THR A 64 -1.02 -2.98 1.47
C THR A 64 -1.94 -2.13 2.35
N THR A 65 -3.25 -2.38 2.32
CA THR A 65 -4.21 -1.65 3.15
C THR A 65 -3.83 -1.69 4.63
N ASN A 66 -3.16 -2.75 5.07
CA ASN A 66 -2.57 -2.84 6.39
C ASN A 66 -1.50 -1.76 6.60
N ASN A 67 -0.52 -1.61 5.70
CA ASN A 67 0.49 -0.55 5.84
C ASN A 67 -0.12 0.84 5.77
N TRP A 68 -1.18 1.05 4.98
CA TRP A 68 -1.89 2.33 4.94
C TRP A 68 -2.56 2.65 6.28
N ILE A 69 -3.31 1.69 6.83
CA ILE A 69 -4.00 1.84 8.12
C ILE A 69 -2.97 2.03 9.25
N GLU A 70 -1.90 1.23 9.27
CA GLU A 70 -0.84 1.35 10.26
C GLU A 70 -0.08 2.67 10.15
N SER A 71 0.22 3.13 8.93
CA SER A 71 0.85 4.44 8.71
C SER A 71 -0.06 5.57 9.19
N TRP A 72 -1.37 5.45 8.95
CA TRP A 72 -2.34 6.43 9.41
C TRP A 72 -2.47 6.42 10.94
N HIS A 73 -2.50 5.25 11.58
CA HIS A 73 -2.47 5.12 13.04
C HIS A 73 -1.19 5.70 13.64
N ALA A 74 -0.03 5.46 13.03
CA ALA A 74 1.24 6.01 13.47
C ALA A 74 1.23 7.55 13.39
N ARG A 75 0.70 8.10 12.30
CA ARG A 75 0.52 9.55 12.11
C ARG A 75 -0.41 10.14 13.16
N LEU A 76 -1.57 9.52 13.38
CA LEU A 76 -2.55 9.95 14.37
C LEU A 76 -1.94 9.98 15.77
N LYS A 77 -1.21 8.92 16.16
CA LYS A 77 -0.54 8.82 17.45
C LYS A 77 0.56 9.89 17.64
N ALA A 78 1.31 10.17 16.58
CA ALA A 78 2.42 11.12 16.62
C ALA A 78 1.94 12.58 16.61
N ASP A 79 1.02 12.93 15.70
CA ASP A 79 0.66 14.33 15.42
C ASP A 79 -0.48 14.84 16.33
N HIS A 80 -1.33 13.94 16.86
CA HIS A 80 -2.52 14.34 17.61
C HIS A 80 -2.64 13.76 19.02
N LEU A 81 -1.93 12.67 19.33
CA LEU A 81 -2.03 11.99 20.63
C LEU A 81 -0.75 12.10 21.46
N ASP A 82 0.30 12.79 20.98
CA ASP A 82 1.59 13.00 21.65
C ASP A 82 2.23 11.71 22.24
N GLY A 83 1.93 10.55 21.64
CA GLY A 83 2.38 9.25 22.14
C GLY A 83 1.71 8.77 23.44
N ASP A 84 0.63 9.42 23.88
CA ASP A 84 -0.16 9.00 25.04
C ASP A 84 -0.85 7.67 24.75
N ARG A 85 -0.58 6.67 25.61
CA ARG A 85 -1.06 5.30 25.43
C ARG A 85 -2.42 5.07 26.08
N ASN A 86 -2.91 6.00 26.89
CA ASN A 86 -4.09 5.78 27.73
C ASN A 86 -5.09 6.93 27.68
N LEU A 87 -5.51 7.27 26.45
CA LEU A 87 -6.58 8.24 26.23
C LEU A 87 -7.93 7.55 26.43
N ARG A 88 -8.73 8.08 27.36
CA ARG A 88 -10.12 7.70 27.49
C ARG A 88 -10.85 7.93 26.15
N VAL A 89 -11.78 7.04 25.81
CA VAL A 89 -12.48 7.03 24.51
C VAL A 89 -13.15 8.37 24.21
N ASP A 90 -13.75 9.02 25.21
CA ASP A 90 -14.37 10.34 25.11
C ASP A 90 -13.39 11.42 24.63
N ARG A 91 -12.17 11.41 25.18
CA ARG A 91 -11.11 12.36 24.78
C ARG A 91 -10.60 12.08 23.37
N LEU A 92 -10.48 10.82 22.98
CA LEU A 92 -10.10 10.43 21.63
C LEU A 92 -11.14 10.86 20.60
N VAL A 93 -12.44 10.63 20.88
CA VAL A 93 -13.54 11.06 20.00
C VAL A 93 -13.55 12.58 19.85
N PHE A 94 -13.37 13.32 20.95
CA PHE A 94 -13.26 14.78 20.90
C PHE A 94 -12.10 15.26 20.01
N LEU A 95 -10.91 14.67 20.17
CA LEU A 95 -9.73 15.02 19.35
C LEU A 95 -9.93 14.72 17.87
N LEU A 96 -10.52 13.56 17.55
CA LEU A 96 -10.83 13.17 16.18
C LEU A 96 -11.83 14.15 15.54
N GLN A 97 -12.86 14.54 16.28
CA GLN A 97 -13.93 15.38 15.75
C GLN A 97 -13.56 16.87 15.65
N ASP A 98 -12.75 17.40 16.56
CA ASP A 98 -12.40 18.81 16.53
C ASP A 98 -11.14 19.10 15.70
N ARG A 99 -10.06 18.33 15.90
CA ARG A 99 -8.77 18.60 15.25
C ARG A 99 -8.64 17.86 13.92
N VAL A 100 -8.82 16.54 13.93
CA VAL A 100 -8.56 15.70 12.75
C VAL A 100 -9.58 15.96 11.63
N ASP A 101 -10.87 16.01 11.95
CA ASP A 101 -11.92 16.31 10.96
C ASP A 101 -11.75 17.71 10.36
N ARG A 102 -11.38 18.70 11.17
CA ARG A 102 -11.12 20.06 10.70
C ARG A 102 -9.94 20.10 9.73
N GLU A 103 -8.81 19.48 10.07
CA GLU A 103 -7.66 19.39 9.19
C GLU A 103 -7.97 18.64 7.90
N PHE A 104 -8.69 17.51 7.99
CA PHE A 104 -9.13 16.75 6.84
C PHE A 104 -10.02 17.59 5.91
N ARG A 105 -11.00 18.31 6.46
CA ARG A 105 -11.88 19.21 5.68
C ARG A 105 -11.10 20.33 5.04
N PHE A 106 -10.15 20.93 5.75
CA PHE A 106 -9.28 21.96 5.17
C PHE A 106 -8.41 21.41 4.05
N ALA A 107 -7.79 20.24 4.22
CA ALA A 107 -7.03 19.58 3.17
C ALA A 107 -7.90 19.25 1.96
N TYR A 108 -9.08 18.68 2.18
CA TYR A 108 -10.05 18.39 1.13
C TYR A 108 -10.48 19.64 0.38
N LEU A 109 -10.82 20.73 1.08
CA LEU A 109 -11.21 22.00 0.46
C LEU A 109 -10.05 22.64 -0.31
N LYS A 110 -8.83 22.57 0.20
CA LYS A 110 -7.61 23.03 -0.49
C LYS A 110 -7.41 22.27 -1.80
N THR A 111 -7.43 20.94 -1.75
CA THR A 111 -7.32 20.09 -2.95
C THR A 111 -8.47 20.33 -3.93
N LYS A 112 -9.72 20.35 -3.45
CA LYS A 112 -10.92 20.54 -4.29
C LYS A 112 -10.94 21.90 -4.98
N ARG A 113 -10.43 22.94 -4.33
CA ARG A 113 -10.37 24.30 -4.88
C ARG A 113 -9.06 24.58 -5.63
N GLY A 114 -8.19 23.58 -5.80
CA GLY A 114 -6.92 23.73 -6.52
C GLY A 114 -5.86 24.53 -5.78
N PHE A 115 -6.06 24.84 -4.49
CA PHE A 115 -5.00 25.37 -3.62
C PHE A 115 -4.06 24.23 -3.24
N GLN A 116 -3.18 23.87 -4.16
CA GLN A 116 -2.15 22.88 -3.89
C GLN A 116 -1.03 23.55 -3.08
N PRO A 117 -0.55 22.94 -1.98
CA PRO A 117 0.81 23.22 -1.54
C PRO A 117 1.74 22.88 -2.71
N ILE A 118 2.80 23.68 -2.93
CA ILE A 118 3.82 23.38 -3.93
C ILE A 118 4.26 21.93 -3.68
N PRO A 119 4.06 21.00 -4.64
CA PRO A 119 4.43 19.63 -4.40
C PRO A 119 5.94 19.58 -4.17
N ARG A 120 6.37 18.71 -3.25
CA ARG A 120 7.78 18.35 -3.04
C ARG A 120 8.47 17.79 -4.28
N TRP A 121 7.79 17.75 -5.43
CA TRP A 121 8.30 17.47 -6.77
C TRP A 121 9.71 18.02 -7.02
N LYS A 122 10.02 19.29 -6.71
CA LYS A 122 11.38 19.81 -6.93
C LYS A 122 12.44 19.11 -6.06
N GLU A 123 12.15 18.91 -4.77
CA GLU A 123 13.05 18.22 -3.85
C GLU A 123 13.13 16.71 -4.13
N ASP A 124 12.01 16.09 -4.49
CA ASP A 124 11.91 14.68 -4.88
C ASP A 124 12.65 14.44 -6.21
N GLU A 125 12.52 15.34 -7.17
CA GLU A 125 13.23 15.30 -8.45
C GLU A 125 14.73 15.57 -8.26
N GLU A 126 15.11 16.46 -7.35
CA GLU A 126 16.51 16.63 -6.95
C GLU A 126 17.07 15.41 -6.21
N ARG A 127 16.30 14.78 -5.32
CA ARG A 127 16.68 13.53 -4.65
C ARG A 127 16.82 12.40 -5.64
N LYS A 128 15.89 12.27 -6.58
CA LYS A 128 15.95 11.29 -7.68
C LYS A 128 17.17 11.55 -8.56
N ARG A 129 17.42 12.80 -8.96
CA ARG A 129 18.60 13.20 -9.72
C ARG A 129 19.90 12.92 -8.98
N LYS A 130 19.93 13.11 -7.65
CA LYS A 130 21.08 12.74 -6.82
C LYS A 130 21.26 11.22 -6.79
N ALA A 131 20.18 10.45 -6.62
CA ALA A 131 20.20 8.99 -6.61
C ALA A 131 20.64 8.39 -7.96
N ASP A 132 20.14 8.93 -9.08
CA ASP A 132 20.49 8.49 -10.43
C ASP A 132 21.97 8.80 -10.79
N LYS A 133 22.60 9.74 -10.07
CA LYS A 133 24.04 10.05 -10.19
C LYS A 133 24.95 9.16 -9.33
N VAL A 134 24.39 8.39 -8.40
CA VAL A 134 25.18 7.47 -7.56
C VAL A 134 25.57 6.26 -8.41
N SER A 135 26.86 5.94 -8.46
CA SER A 135 27.33 4.76 -9.21
C SER A 135 26.86 3.47 -8.55
N PHE A 136 26.72 2.40 -9.32
CA PHE A 136 26.30 1.09 -8.81
C PHE A 136 27.17 0.61 -7.64
N ASP A 137 28.49 0.79 -7.71
CA ASP A 137 29.43 0.43 -6.64
C ASP A 137 29.20 1.26 -5.36
N GLU A 138 28.91 2.55 -5.51
CA GLU A 138 28.63 3.43 -4.37
C GLU A 138 27.27 3.10 -3.73
N ALA A 139 26.26 2.75 -4.53
CA ALA A 139 24.97 2.26 -4.06
C ALA A 139 25.12 0.92 -3.31
N GLN A 140 25.91 -0.01 -3.85
CA GLN A 140 26.17 -1.31 -3.24
C GLN A 140 26.92 -1.18 -1.90
N ARG A 141 27.88 -0.25 -1.80
CA ARG A 141 28.58 0.07 -0.54
C ARG A 141 27.63 0.62 0.53
N LYS A 142 26.70 1.50 0.16
CA LYS A 142 25.70 2.07 1.09
C LYS A 142 24.73 1.00 1.60
N ILE A 143 24.37 0.02 0.76
CA ILE A 143 23.53 -1.12 1.16
C ILE A 143 24.26 -2.05 2.14
N ASN A 144 25.54 -2.34 1.87
CA ASN A 144 26.34 -3.20 2.73
C ASN A 144 26.67 -2.55 4.09
N TYR A 145 26.97 -1.24 4.10
CA TYR A 145 27.17 -0.47 5.34
C TYR A 145 25.93 -0.52 6.27
N ASN A 146 24.73 -0.54 5.69
CA ASN A 146 23.47 -0.62 6.44
C ASN A 146 23.16 -2.04 6.98
N LYS A 147 23.85 -3.07 6.48
CA LYS A 147 23.77 -4.46 6.98
C LYS A 147 24.75 -4.72 8.11
N ASP A 148 25.87 -4.02 8.13
CA ASP A 148 26.98 -4.23 9.07
C ASP A 148 26.88 -3.36 10.34
N GLN A 149 25.92 -2.43 10.41
CA GLN A 149 25.60 -1.76 11.67
C GLN A 149 24.84 -2.73 12.59
N PRO A 150 25.39 -3.09 13.77
CA PRO A 150 24.60 -3.79 14.77
C PRO A 150 23.46 -2.85 15.17
N CYS A 151 22.25 -3.39 15.18
CA CYS A 151 21.05 -2.73 15.69
C CYS A 151 21.21 -2.46 17.20
N HIS A 152 22.04 -1.49 17.55
CA HIS A 152 22.04 -0.90 18.88
C HIS A 152 20.85 0.03 18.96
N ASP A 153 19.79 -0.51 19.57
CA ASP A 153 18.60 0.14 20.13
C ASP A 153 17.31 -0.37 19.50
N GLY A 154 16.44 -0.96 20.34
CA GLY A 154 15.11 -1.45 20.04
C GLY A 154 14.11 -0.33 19.77
N ARG A 155 14.52 0.69 19.01
CA ARG A 155 13.69 1.76 18.47
C ARG A 155 13.97 1.83 16.98
N LEU A 156 12.97 1.43 16.19
CA LEU A 156 12.92 1.67 14.75
C LEU A 156 13.18 3.16 14.48
N ARG A 157 14.41 3.53 14.11
CA ARG A 157 14.74 4.87 13.61
C ARG A 157 14.13 5.00 12.22
N VAL A 158 12.97 5.64 12.19
CA VAL A 158 12.77 6.93 11.50
C VAL A 158 13.88 7.25 10.50
N TRP A 159 13.62 6.99 9.22
CA TRP A 159 14.29 7.70 8.13
C TRP A 159 13.64 9.09 7.99
N LEU A 160 13.99 9.97 8.92
CA LEU A 160 13.88 11.42 8.78
C LEU A 160 15.22 11.99 9.25
N VAL A 161 16.08 12.30 8.28
CA VAL A 161 17.10 13.33 8.48
C VAL A 161 16.63 14.53 7.66
N HIS A 162 15.87 15.38 8.33
CA HIS A 162 15.84 16.84 8.16
C HIS A 162 16.76 17.42 9.26
N PRO A 163 17.35 18.63 9.13
CA PRO A 163 17.00 19.78 8.28
C PRO A 163 17.97 20.07 7.13
#